data_AF-A0A3B9WVA6-F1
#
_entry.id   AF-A0A3B9WVA6-F1
#
_cell.length_a   1.000
_cell.length_b   1.000
_cell.length_c   1.000
_cell.angle_alpha   90.00
_cell.angle_beta   90.00
_cell.angle_gamma   90.00
#
_symmetry.space_group_name_H-M   'P 1'
#
loop_
_entity.id
_entity.type
_entity.pdbx_description
1 polymer ?
#
loop_
_entity_poly.entity_id
_entity_poly.type
_entity_poly.pdbx_seq_one_letter_code
_entity_poly.pdbx_strand_id
1 'polypeptide(L)' 'FITSSGLSAQELKQIEKEVRKIVNFETVIFQKASCAISVNCGPGCFGLLFRTIL' A
#
# COMPACT_ATOMS: atom_id res chain seq x y z
N PHE A 1 -0.24 3.90 -5.35
CA PHE A 1 0.84 3.49 -4.46
C PHE A 1 0.28 2.73 -3.28
N ILE A 2 0.87 1.58 -2.96
CA ILE A 2 0.65 0.86 -1.70
C ILE A 2 1.96 0.98 -0.92
N THR A 3 1.95 1.78 0.14
CA THR A 3 3.11 1.99 1.01
C THR A 3 2.98 1.12 2.26
N SER A 4 4.03 0.47 2.75
CA SER A 4 3.95 -0.38 3.95
C SER A 4 5.07 -0.20 4.97
N SER A 5 4.75 -0.44 6.25
CA SER A 5 5.68 -0.52 7.37
C SER A 5 5.79 -1.98 7.82
N GLY A 6 6.85 -2.67 7.41
CA GLY A 6 7.15 -4.03 7.89
C GLY A 6 6.28 -5.16 7.31
N LEU A 7 5.46 -4.92 6.29
CA LEU A 7 4.70 -5.98 5.60
C LEU A 7 5.58 -6.75 4.61
N SER A 8 5.32 -8.05 4.52
CA SER A 8 5.92 -8.95 3.53
C SER A 8 5.37 -8.69 2.11
N ALA A 9 6.09 -9.20 1.11
CA ALA A 9 5.63 -9.14 -0.28
C ALA A 9 4.32 -9.92 -0.50
N GLN A 10 4.06 -10.96 0.29
CA GLN A 10 2.83 -11.75 0.20
C GLN A 10 1.63 -10.93 0.72
N GLU A 11 1.78 -10.26 1.85
CA GLU A 11 0.74 -9.38 2.41
C GLU A 11 0.45 -8.20 1.47
N LEU A 12 1.49 -7.60 0.88
CA LEU A 12 1.33 -6.54 -0.13
C LEU A 12 0.52 -7.01 -1.36
N LYS A 13 0.78 -8.23 -1.86
CA LYS A 13 0.00 -8.83 -2.95
C LYS A 13 -1.45 -9.13 -2.56
N GLN A 14 -1.70 -9.53 -1.30
CA GLN A 14 -3.06 -9.71 -0.81
C GLN A 14 -3.81 -8.37 -0.77
N ILE A 15 -3.16 -7.30 -0.29
CA ILE A 15 -3.74 -5.95 -0.31
C ILE A 15 -4.06 -5.52 -1.74
N GLU A 16 -3.13 -5.70 -2.69
CA GLU A 16 -3.39 -5.39 -4.10
C GLU A 16 -4.59 -6.17 -4.65
N LYS A 17 -4.69 -7.47 -4.32
CA LYS A 17 -5.83 -8.30 -4.72
C LYS A 17 -7.15 -7.73 -4.22
N GLU A 18 -7.20 -7.27 -2.97
CA GLU A 18 -8.41 -6.66 -2.41
C GLU A 18 -8.74 -5.32 -3.06
N VAL A 19 -7.74 -4.47 -3.28
CA VAL A 19 -7.90 -3.19 -3.99
C VAL A 19 -8.48 -3.39 -5.39
N ARG A 20 -7.98 -4.40 -6.13
CA ARG A 20 -8.43 -4.72 -7.50
C ARG A 20 -9.87 -5.21 -7.59
N LYS A 21 -10.47 -5.68 -6.48
CA LYS A 21 -11.91 -6.00 -6.44
C LYS A 21 -12.79 -4.74 -6.51
N ILE A 22 -12.25 -3.60 -6.08
CA ILE A 22 -12.99 -2.33 -5.99
C ILE A 22 -12.73 -1.48 -7.23
N VAL A 23 -11.47 -1.36 -7.65
CA VAL A 23 -11.08 -0.55 -8.80
C VAL A 23 -9.86 -1.17 -9.48
N ASN A 24 -9.90 -1.24 -10.81
CA ASN A 24 -8.77 -1.75 -11.56
C ASN A 24 -7.81 -0.61 -11.91
N PHE A 25 -6.74 -0.47 -11.12
CA PHE A 25 -5.64 0.44 -11.45
C PHE A 25 -4.75 -0.17 -12.54
N GLU A 26 -4.41 0.62 -13.55
CA GLU A 26 -3.46 0.25 -14.59
C GLU A 26 -2.08 -0.05 -14.00
N THR A 27 -1.62 0.79 -13.07
CA THR A 27 -0.31 0.65 -12.41
C THR A 27 -0.46 0.69 -10.89
N VAL A 28 0.14 -0.30 -10.22
CA VAL A 28 0.27 -0.36 -8.76
C VAL A 28 1.77 -0.39 -8.42
N ILE A 29 2.21 0.54 -7.58
CA ILE A 29 3.59 0.64 -7.12
C ILE A 29 3.61 0.32 -5.62
N PHE A 30 4.44 -0.66 -5.24
CA PHE A 30 4.74 -0.97 -3.85
C PHE A 30 5.92 -0.14 -3.35
N GLN A 31 5.75 0.48 -2.19
CA GLN A 31 6.76 1.35 -1.59
C GLN A 31 6.95 1.00 -0.10
N LYS A 32 8.18 1.00 0.38
CA LYS A 32 8.42 0.93 1.83
C LYS A 32 8.19 2.31 2.44
N ALA A 33 7.48 2.36 3.56
CA ALA A 33 7.37 3.55 4.38
C ALA A 33 8.76 3.98 4.87
N SER A 34 9.00 5.28 4.92
CA SER A 34 10.24 5.81 5.51
C SER A 34 10.24 5.60 7.02
N CYS A 35 11.42 5.65 7.65
CA CYS A 35 11.53 5.50 9.11
C CYS A 35 10.65 6.51 9.87
N ALA A 36 10.53 7.73 9.36
CA ALA A 36 9.70 8.78 9.96
C ALA A 36 8.20 8.44 9.90
N ILE A 37 7.72 7.74 8.87
CA ILE A 37 6.33 7.29 8.81
C ILE A 37 6.15 6.02 9.65
N SER A 38 7.07 5.06 9.53
CA SER A 38 7.00 3.78 10.23
C SER A 38 7.01 3.92 11.77
N VAL A 39 7.76 4.88 12.33
CA VAL A 39 7.78 5.12 13.79
C VAL A 39 6.43 5.63 14.33
N ASN A 40 5.64 6.30 13.49
CA ASN A 40 4.34 6.84 13.88
C ASN A 40 3.20 5.83 13.66
N CYS A 41 3.29 4.99 12.63
CA CYS A 41 2.23 4.02 12.31
C CYS A 41 2.44 2.64 12.95
N GLY A 42 3.69 2.23 13.18
CA GLY A 42 4.02 0.90 13.67
C GLY A 42 4.13 -0.17 12.57
N PRO A 43 4.59 -1.39 12.92
CA PRO A 43 4.68 -2.52 12.00
C PRO A 43 3.31 -3.08 11.63
N GLY A 44 3.17 -3.57 10.39
CA GLY A 44 1.93 -4.13 9.86
C GLY A 44 1.00 -3.11 9.20
N CYS A 45 1.29 -1.82 9.30
CA CYS A 45 0.49 -0.78 8.64
C CYS A 45 0.79 -0.65 7.14
N PHE A 46 -0.23 -0.28 6.37
CA PHE A 46 -0.09 0.17 4.99
C PHE A 46 -0.92 1.43 4.72
N GLY A 47 -0.54 2.16 3.68
CA GLY A 47 -1.29 3.30 3.14
C GLY A 47 -1.53 3.13 1.65
N LEU A 48 -2.75 3.45 1.20
CA LEU A 48 -3.13 3.47 -0.20
C LEU A 48 -3.26 4.92 -0.68
N LEU A 49 -2.40 5.33 -1.61
CA LEU A 49 -2.51 6.63 -2.29
C LEU A 49 -2.88 6.37 -3.75
N PHE A 50 -3.93 7.02 -4.21
CA PHE A 50 -4.42 6.89 -5.57
C PHE A 50 -4.88 8.24 -6.11
N ARG A 51 -4.83 8.38 -7.43
CA ARG A 51 -5.35 9.56 -8.13
C ARG A 51 -6.80 9.31 -8.51
N THR A 52 -7.68 10.22 -8.15
CA THR A 52 -9.04 10.29 -8.70
C THR A 52 -9.03 11.16 -9.96
N ILE A 53 -9.96 10.91 -10.87
CA ILE A 53 -10.27 11.81 -11.98
C ILE A 53 -11.64 12.39 -11.63
N LEU A 54 -11.69 13.70 -11.36
CA LEU A 54 -12.93 14.48 -11.27
C LEU A 54 -13.12 15.21 -12.59
#